data_AF-A0A2T4YWK7-F1
#
_entry.id   AF-A0A2T4YWK7-F1
#
_cell.length_a   1.000
_cell.length_b   1.000
_cell.length_c   1.000
_cell.angle_alpha   90.00
_cell.angle_beta   90.00
_cell.angle_gamma   90.00
#
_symmetry.space_group_name_H-M   'P 1'
#
loop_
_entity.id
_entity.type
_entity.pdbx_description
1 polymer ?
#
loop_
_entity_poly.entity_id
_entity_poly.type
_entity_poly.pdbx_seq_one_letter_code
_entity_poly.pdbx_strand_id
1 'polypeptide(L)'
;MQYVWRLMREGFMALAFDPRFHGESGGEPRRHESGAEKVKDIQSAVDHLIARPDVDPSRVYVLGVCQGVNWAIESAIADSRVRAISVVAGHYLTPEVALMCLGNQGNVDAKIARSR
;
A
#
# COMPACT_ATOMS: atom_id res chain seq x y z
N MET A 1 -9.88 2.24 -9.91
CA MET A 1 -11.22 1.65 -10.07
C MET A 1 -11.27 0.29 -10.75
N GLN A 2 -10.52 0.01 -11.83
CA GLN A 2 -10.67 -1.28 -12.54
C GLN A 2 -10.39 -2.54 -11.69
N TYR A 3 -9.42 -2.51 -10.77
CA TYR A 3 -9.15 -3.66 -9.89
C TYR A 3 -10.28 -3.96 -8.91
N VAL A 4 -10.84 -2.93 -8.26
CA VAL A 4 -11.98 -3.08 -7.33
C VAL A 4 -13.17 -3.70 -8.04
N TRP A 5 -13.55 -3.17 -9.21
CA TRP A 5 -14.67 -3.72 -9.98
C TRP A 5 -14.44 -5.16 -10.42
N ARG A 6 -13.21 -5.52 -10.81
CA ARG A 6 -12.87 -6.90 -11.17
C ARG A 6 -13.00 -7.83 -9.96
N LEU A 7 -12.43 -7.45 -8.82
CA LEU A 7 -12.54 -8.23 -7.57
C LEU A 7 -13.99 -8.43 -7.15
N MET A 8 -14.83 -7.38 -7.25
CA MET A 8 -16.25 -7.50 -6.93
C MET A 8 -16.99 -8.48 -7.85
N ARG A 9 -16.64 -8.53 -9.14
CA ARG A 9 -17.21 -9.50 -10.09
C ARG A 9 -16.80 -10.94 -9.80
N GLU A 10 -15.63 -11.14 -9.18
CA GLU A 10 -15.15 -12.44 -8.73
C GLU A 10 -15.66 -12.80 -7.31
N GLY A 11 -16.59 -12.01 -6.74
CA GLY A 11 -17.25 -12.32 -5.47
C GLY A 11 -16.54 -11.79 -4.22
N PHE A 12 -15.60 -10.86 -4.36
CA PHE A 12 -14.96 -10.20 -3.22
C PHE A 12 -15.66 -8.89 -2.85
N MET A 13 -15.79 -8.61 -1.55
CA MET A 13 -15.99 -7.24 -1.10
C MET A 13 -14.64 -6.51 -1.20
N ALA A 14 -14.62 -5.35 -1.85
CA ALA A 14 -13.38 -4.61 -2.10
C ALA A 14 -13.53 -3.14 -1.70
N LEU A 15 -12.56 -2.65 -0.93
CA LEU A 15 -12.41 -1.26 -0.53
C LEU A 15 -11.16 -0.68 -1.18
N ALA A 16 -11.32 0.43 -1.90
CA ALA A 16 -10.21 1.30 -2.25
C ALA A 16 -10.39 2.62 -1.51
N PHE A 17 -9.29 3.15 -0.98
CA PHE A 17 -9.28 4.36 -0.19
C PHE A 17 -8.05 5.20 -0.57
N ASP A 18 -8.14 6.50 -0.35
CA ASP A 18 -6.98 7.38 -0.42
C ASP A 18 -6.23 7.30 0.92
N PRO A 19 -4.91 7.04 0.93
CA PRO A 19 -4.14 7.13 2.18
C PRO A 19 -4.25 8.52 2.79
N ARG A 20 -4.00 8.65 4.09
CA ARG A 20 -3.94 9.95 4.75
C ARG A 20 -2.95 10.88 4.03
N PHE A 21 -3.20 12.19 4.11
CA PHE A 21 -2.51 13.26 3.37
C PHE A 21 -2.76 13.31 1.86
N HIS A 22 -3.49 12.34 1.29
CA HIS A 22 -3.70 12.21 -0.15
C HIS A 22 -5.18 12.22 -0.52
N GLY A 23 -5.45 12.56 -1.79
CA GLY A 23 -6.79 12.53 -2.37
C GLY A 23 -7.85 13.23 -1.52
N GLU A 24 -8.95 12.53 -1.29
CA GLU A 24 -10.09 12.98 -0.48
C GLU A 24 -9.92 12.70 1.02
N SER A 25 -8.95 11.86 1.40
CA SER A 25 -8.62 11.62 2.81
C SER A 25 -7.96 12.82 3.46
N GLY A 26 -8.26 13.04 4.74
CA GLY A 26 -7.73 14.14 5.54
C GLY A 26 -6.24 14.02 5.90
N GLY A 27 -5.77 14.91 6.77
CA GLY A 27 -4.39 14.96 7.28
C GLY A 27 -3.56 16.09 6.66
N GLU A 28 -2.63 16.62 7.47
CA GLU A 28 -1.66 17.66 7.09
C GLU A 28 -0.23 17.30 7.56
N PRO A 29 0.82 17.68 6.81
CA PRO A 29 0.77 18.45 5.56
C PRO A 29 0.29 17.60 4.36
N ARG A 30 -0.47 18.19 3.44
CA ARG A 30 -0.91 17.50 2.21
C ARG A 30 0.28 16.91 1.44
N ARG A 31 0.07 15.72 0.86
CA ARG A 31 1.06 14.95 0.09
C ARG A 31 2.28 14.54 0.92
N HIS A 32 2.15 14.46 2.24
CA HIS A 32 3.17 13.87 3.09
C HIS A 32 3.26 12.36 2.84
N GLU A 33 4.44 11.89 2.47
CA GLU A 33 4.68 10.51 2.10
C GLU A 33 5.37 9.76 3.24
N SER A 34 4.62 8.91 3.94
CA SER A 34 5.09 8.14 5.11
C SER A 34 4.62 6.69 5.04
N GLY A 35 5.58 5.77 4.86
CA GLY A 35 5.28 4.33 4.77
C GLY A 35 4.62 3.78 6.02
N ALA A 36 5.15 4.13 7.20
CA ALA A 36 4.61 3.70 8.48
C ALA A 36 3.15 4.16 8.69
N GLU A 37 2.78 5.33 8.19
CA GLU A 37 1.41 5.81 8.26
C GLU A 37 0.50 5.14 7.23
N LYS A 38 0.99 4.83 6.03
CA LYS A 38 0.24 4.05 5.04
C LYS A 38 -0.06 2.64 5.54
N VAL A 39 0.87 2.02 6.28
CA VAL A 39 0.62 0.74 6.95
C VAL A 39 -0.49 0.87 7.98
N LYS A 40 -0.49 1.93 8.80
CA LYS A 40 -1.58 2.21 9.77
C LYS A 40 -2.92 2.45 9.07
N ASP A 41 -2.92 3.12 7.92
CA ASP A 41 -4.14 3.32 7.14
C ASP A 41 -4.71 2.00 6.62
N ILE A 42 -3.84 1.08 6.17
CA ILE A 42 -4.26 -0.28 5.79
C ILE A 42 -4.85 -1.02 7.00
N GLN A 43 -4.22 -0.93 8.17
CA GLN A 43 -4.75 -1.54 9.39
C GLN A 43 -6.11 -0.95 9.78
N SER A 44 -6.30 0.38 9.66
CA SER A 44 -7.59 1.03 9.89
C SER A 44 -8.65 0.61 8.86
N ALA A 45 -8.26 0.40 7.59
CA ALA A 45 -9.15 -0.14 6.57
C ALA A 45 -9.56 -1.60 6.89
N VAL A 46 -8.64 -2.41 7.41
CA VAL A 46 -8.92 -3.76 7.92
C VAL A 46 -9.91 -3.69 9.08
N ASP A 47 -9.66 -2.83 10.09
CA ASP A 47 -10.55 -2.62 11.22
C ASP A 47 -11.97 -2.26 10.78
N HIS A 48 -12.07 -1.35 9.80
CA HIS A 48 -13.35 -0.94 9.23
C HIS A 48 -14.08 -2.11 8.54
N LEU A 49 -13.37 -2.91 7.74
CA LEU A 49 -13.96 -4.03 7.02
C LEU A 49 -14.46 -5.11 7.99
N ILE A 50 -13.63 -5.55 8.94
CA ILE A 50 -13.99 -6.64 9.86
C ILE A 50 -15.08 -6.27 10.87
N ALA A 51 -15.30 -4.98 11.11
CA ALA A 51 -16.39 -4.50 11.95
C ALA A 51 -17.77 -4.67 11.29
N ARG A 52 -17.82 -4.90 9.97
CA ARG A 52 -19.07 -5.10 9.25
C ARG A 52 -19.60 -6.53 9.43
N PRO A 53 -20.93 -6.71 9.60
CA PRO A 53 -21.53 -8.04 9.81
C PRO A 53 -21.52 -8.92 8.55
N ASP A 54 -21.32 -8.34 7.37
CA ASP A 54 -21.28 -9.03 6.07
C ASP A 54 -19.86 -9.36 5.58
N VAL A 55 -18.84 -9.20 6.45
CA VAL A 55 -17.44 -9.54 6.17
C VAL A 55 -17.01 -10.72 7.03
N ASP A 56 -16.35 -11.71 6.42
CA ASP A 56 -15.70 -12.80 7.13
C ASP A 56 -14.30 -12.34 7.61
N PRO A 57 -14.10 -12.14 8.93
CA PRO A 57 -12.82 -11.63 9.45
C PRO A 57 -11.67 -12.63 9.29
N SER A 58 -11.96 -13.90 8.95
CA SER A 58 -10.93 -14.90 8.65
C SER A 58 -10.38 -14.80 7.23
N ARG A 59 -11.01 -13.98 6.36
CA ARG A 59 -10.72 -13.87 4.92
C ARG A 59 -10.43 -12.42 4.49
N VAL A 60 -9.42 -11.80 5.10
CA VAL A 60 -8.98 -10.45 4.76
C VAL A 60 -7.71 -10.48 3.93
N TYR A 61 -7.67 -9.72 2.84
CA TYR A 61 -6.57 -9.67 1.88
C TYR A 61 -6.23 -8.22 1.49
N VAL A 62 -4.97 -7.96 1.12
CA VAL A 62 -4.52 -6.64 0.67
C VAL A 62 -3.95 -6.74 -0.75
N LEU A 63 -4.36 -5.84 -1.64
CA LEU A 63 -3.81 -5.72 -2.98
C LEU A 63 -2.98 -4.43 -3.09
N GLY A 64 -1.68 -4.57 -3.38
CA GLY A 64 -0.76 -3.46 -3.62
C GLY A 64 -0.46 -3.28 -5.10
N VAL A 65 -0.47 -2.03 -5.58
CA VAL A 65 -0.11 -1.67 -6.97
C VAL A 65 1.03 -0.67 -6.95
N CYS A 66 2.01 -0.81 -7.86
CA CYS A 66 3.15 0.10 -7.95
C CYS A 66 3.90 0.19 -6.61
N GLN A 67 4.02 1.38 -6.01
CA GLN A 67 4.63 1.55 -4.69
C GLN A 67 3.78 1.01 -3.54
N GLY A 68 2.48 0.80 -3.75
CA GLY A 68 1.58 0.23 -2.75
C GLY A 68 1.95 -1.20 -2.35
N VAL A 69 2.79 -1.90 -3.11
CA VAL A 69 3.26 -3.25 -2.76
C VAL A 69 4.09 -3.27 -1.47
N ASN A 70 4.87 -2.21 -1.20
CA ASN A 70 5.70 -2.14 0.00
C ASN A 70 4.84 -2.10 1.25
N TRP A 71 3.82 -1.24 1.24
CA TRP A 71 2.89 -1.07 2.37
C TRP A 71 1.99 -2.31 2.54
N ALA A 72 1.62 -2.97 1.44
CA ALA A 72 0.92 -4.26 1.50
C ALA A 72 1.77 -5.33 2.21
N ILE A 73 3.04 -5.47 1.83
CA ILE A 73 3.98 -6.40 2.47
C ILE A 73 4.14 -6.07 3.96
N GLU A 74 4.44 -4.81 4.29
CA GLU A 74 4.61 -4.38 5.68
C GLU A 74 3.33 -4.58 6.51
N SER A 75 2.15 -4.31 5.93
CA SER A 75 0.87 -4.54 6.62
C SER A 75 0.62 -6.01 6.93
N ALA A 76 1.00 -6.94 6.03
CA ALA A 76 0.84 -8.37 6.27
C ALA A 76 1.81 -8.90 7.34
N ILE A 77 2.98 -8.28 7.47
CA ILE A 77 3.92 -8.57 8.57
C ILE A 77 3.36 -8.04 9.89
N ALA A 78 2.82 -6.81 9.88
CA ALA A 78 2.37 -6.12 11.09
C ALA A 78 0.99 -6.58 11.60
N ASP A 79 0.15 -7.17 10.75
CA ASP A 79 -1.23 -7.53 11.07
C ASP A 79 -1.57 -8.95 10.60
N SER A 80 -1.64 -9.89 11.54
CA SER A 80 -1.91 -11.31 11.28
C SER A 80 -3.32 -11.60 10.75
N ARG A 81 -4.22 -10.60 10.77
CA ARG A 81 -5.55 -10.69 10.16
C ARG A 81 -5.46 -10.65 8.63
N VAL A 82 -4.44 -10.02 8.07
CA VAL A 82 -4.16 -10.04 6.64
C VAL A 82 -3.64 -11.43 6.25
N ARG A 83 -4.47 -12.21 5.58
CA ARG A 83 -4.19 -13.62 5.27
C ARG A 83 -3.33 -13.82 4.04
N ALA A 84 -3.44 -12.92 3.08
CA ALA A 84 -2.61 -12.94 1.88
C ALA A 84 -2.53 -11.53 1.27
N ILE A 85 -1.49 -11.33 0.48
CA ILE A 85 -1.31 -10.13 -0.32
C ILE A 85 -1.25 -10.49 -1.81
N SER A 86 -1.70 -9.57 -2.65
CA SER A 86 -1.47 -9.59 -4.09
C SER A 86 -0.67 -8.36 -4.48
N VAL A 87 0.37 -8.55 -5.30
CA VAL A 87 1.25 -7.47 -5.77
C VAL A 87 1.15 -7.34 -7.27
N VAL A 88 1.00 -6.11 -7.75
CA VAL A 88 0.82 -5.81 -9.17
C VAL A 88 1.78 -4.70 -9.59
N ALA A 89 2.64 -5.01 -10.57
CA ALA A 89 3.62 -4.06 -11.12
C ALA A 89 4.41 -3.32 -10.02
N GLY A 90 4.94 -4.08 -9.05
CA GLY A 90 5.55 -3.54 -7.84
C GLY A 90 6.80 -2.70 -8.09
N HIS A 91 6.84 -1.51 -7.51
CA HIS A 91 8.06 -0.72 -7.37
C HIS A 91 8.57 -0.86 -5.93
N TYR A 92 9.47 -1.83 -5.73
CA TYR A 92 10.00 -2.14 -4.39
C TYR A 92 11.03 -1.10 -3.97
N LEU A 93 10.90 -0.59 -2.75
CA LEU A 93 11.78 0.45 -2.21
C LEU A 93 13.05 -0.16 -1.61
N THR A 94 13.84 -0.82 -2.47
CA THR A 94 15.13 -1.41 -2.09
C THR A 94 16.29 -0.73 -2.82
N PRO A 95 17.51 -0.76 -2.26
CA PRO A 95 18.70 -0.22 -2.92
C PRO A 95 18.94 -0.83 -4.31
N GLU A 96 18.65 -2.12 -4.49
CA GLU A 96 18.85 -2.83 -5.75
C GLU A 96 17.90 -2.31 -6.84
N VAL A 97 16.64 -2.03 -6.49
CA VAL A 97 15.68 -1.43 -7.42
C VAL A 97 16.06 0.01 -7.74
N ALA A 98 16.54 0.78 -6.76
CA ALA A 98 17.03 2.13 -7.01
C ALA A 98 18.23 2.12 -7.97
N LEU A 99 19.18 1.21 -7.78
CA LEU A 99 20.33 1.01 -8.66
C LEU A 99 19.92 0.60 -10.06
N MET A 100 18.99 -0.36 -10.19
CA MET A 100 18.45 -0.78 -11.48
C MET A 100 17.77 0.38 -12.23
N CYS A 101 16.97 1.20 -11.53
CA CYS A 101 16.25 2.32 -12.15
C CYS A 101 17.16 3.51 -12.49
N LEU A 102 18.23 3.74 -11.72
CA LEU A 102 19.13 4.88 -11.89
C LEU A 102 20.44 4.52 -12.62
N GLY A 103 20.66 3.24 -12.91
CA GLY A 103 21.74 2.70 -13.74
C GLY A 103 23.09 2.54 -13.02
N ASN A 104 23.40 3.35 -12.01
CA ASN A 104 24.63 3.23 -11.22
C ASN A 104 24.52 3.93 -9.85
N GLN A 105 25.46 3.62 -8.95
CA GLN A 105 25.50 4.18 -7.59
C GLN A 105 25.70 5.71 -7.59
N GLY A 106 26.52 6.26 -8.49
CA GLY A 106 26.74 7.71 -8.56
C GLY A 106 25.45 8.49 -8.84
N ASN A 107 24.56 7.95 -9.68
CA ASN A 107 23.24 8.53 -9.94
C ASN A 107 22.30 8.42 -8.72
N VAL A 108 22.37 7.32 -7.97
CA VAL A 108 21.63 7.15 -6.70
C VAL A 108 22.08 8.20 -5.69
N ASP A 109 23.39 8.33 -5.48
CA ASP A 109 23.97 9.27 -4.52
C ASP A 109 23.64 10.72 -4.88
N ALA A 110 23.76 11.07 -6.16
CA ALA A 110 23.38 12.38 -6.68
C ALA A 110 21.88 12.68 -6.48
N LYS A 111 21.01 11.67 -6.58
CA LYS A 111 19.57 11.82 -6.32
C LYS A 111 19.30 12.05 -4.84
N ILE A 112 19.95 11.27 -3.96
CA ILE A 112 19.81 11.40 -2.49
C ILE A 112 20.28 12.79 -2.02
N ALA A 113 21.40 13.28 -2.55
CA ALA A 113 21.94 14.59 -2.20
C ALA A 113 21.00 15.76 -2.58
N ARG A 114 20.14 15.61 -3.58
CA ARG A 114 19.14 16.62 -4.00
C ARG A 114 17.85 16.59 -3.18
N SER A 115 17.62 15.52 -2.43
CA SER A 115 16.40 15.32 -1.63
C SER A 115 16.54 15.80 -0.19
N ARG A 116 17.70 16.35 0.20
CA ARG A 116 17.97 17.01 1.48
C ARG A 116 18.02 18.52 1.29
#